data_AF-A0A356TUA8-F1
#
_entry.id   AF-A0A356TUA8-F1
#
_cell.length_a   1.000
_cell.length_b   1.000
_cell.length_c   1.000
_cell.angle_alpha   90.00
_cell.angle_beta   90.00
_cell.angle_gamma   90.00
#
_symmetry.space_group_name_H-M   'P 1'
#
loop_
_entity.id
_entity.type
_entity.pdbx_description
1 polymer ?
#
loop_
_entity_poly.entity_id
_entity_poly.type
_entity_poly.pdbx_seq_one_letter_code
_entity_poly.pdbx_strand_id
1 'polypeptide(L)'
;TGSFGGEIDNLQAQLRSVVLPELRARVSDIAFGVGRFEDFPVEPFGTATDRPFRLLTAITTQENLVTSAVASLDQPLGNGADIPESGAEALYQIATGEGFPGLVPELAGPAPGGGSLGGAGFRSDALRVVVHVTDAPSHTPADYGRAVSGAHSLDEAIEAMNALGIRGLGISSGEAARGDLERVAIGTGAVADPEDGVCRTGVGGTSRAPVSGRCPLVFDVNPDGTGLATVVVDAIADLLATVQYEEVWGETDDALGFVRHIEAIDADPMADVTLADLRPTDEVDDTFQGVRPGTRLRFRAVLRNELIPPADYDQYFNLTLRVVGDGVTLLTRTLRVLVPRGRLERDAGAAADAGAMEMDAGPNDAGAADAGADGG
;
A
#
# COMPACT_ATOMS: atom_id res chain seq x y z
N THR A 1 -11.61 16.32 18.12
CA THR A 1 -11.81 17.03 19.40
C THR A 1 -13.28 17.09 19.74
N GLY A 2 -13.72 17.94 20.68
CA GLY A 2 -15.11 17.95 21.16
C GLY A 2 -16.15 18.20 20.06
N SER A 3 -15.76 18.94 19.02
CA SER A 3 -16.56 19.19 17.82
C SER A 3 -16.79 17.95 16.94
N PHE A 4 -15.92 16.94 17.07
CA PHE A 4 -15.82 15.78 16.17
C PHE A 4 -16.55 14.51 16.68
N GLY A 5 -17.42 14.67 17.69
CA GLY A 5 -18.10 13.54 18.32
C GLY A 5 -19.05 12.79 17.38
N GLY A 6 -19.79 13.53 16.54
CA GLY A 6 -20.77 12.93 15.62
C GLY A 6 -20.11 12.07 14.53
N GLU A 7 -18.98 12.53 14.01
CA GLU A 7 -18.14 11.80 13.06
C GLU A 7 -17.64 10.48 13.65
N ILE A 8 -17.15 10.51 14.89
CA ILE A 8 -16.69 9.30 15.59
C ILE A 8 -17.85 8.32 15.77
N ASP A 9 -19.02 8.77 16.23
CA ASP A 9 -20.20 7.93 16.44
C ASP A 9 -20.63 7.23 15.13
N ASN A 10 -20.65 7.97 14.02
CA ASN A 10 -21.01 7.42 12.71
C ASN A 10 -19.99 6.38 12.23
N LEU A 11 -18.69 6.67 12.37
CA LEU A 11 -17.63 5.71 12.00
C LEU A 11 -17.70 4.44 12.84
N GLN A 12 -17.86 4.58 14.17
CA GLN A 12 -18.00 3.44 15.09
C GLN A 12 -19.20 2.56 14.75
N ALA A 13 -20.34 3.17 14.40
CA ALA A 13 -21.56 2.45 14.06
C ALA A 13 -21.46 1.67 12.72
N GLN A 14 -20.68 2.19 11.77
CA GLN A 14 -20.66 1.69 10.39
C GLN A 14 -19.37 0.95 9.99
N LEU A 15 -18.33 0.95 10.83
CA LEU A 15 -17.05 0.31 10.52
C LEU A 15 -17.20 -1.15 10.07
N ARG A 16 -17.90 -1.96 10.86
CA ARG A 16 -18.04 -3.42 10.62
C ARG A 16 -19.07 -3.77 9.55
N SER A 17 -20.09 -2.95 9.37
CA SER A 17 -21.22 -3.22 8.48
C SER A 17 -21.04 -2.62 7.08
N VAL A 18 -20.22 -1.58 6.94
CA VAL A 18 -20.02 -0.84 5.69
C VAL A 18 -18.53 -0.76 5.33
N VAL A 19 -17.71 -0.07 6.14
CA VAL A 19 -16.35 0.30 5.76
C VAL A 19 -15.46 -0.91 5.48
N LEU A 20 -15.33 -1.83 6.45
CA LEU A 20 -14.44 -2.98 6.29
C LEU A 20 -14.92 -3.96 5.21
N PRO A 21 -16.21 -4.32 5.11
CA PRO A 21 -16.69 -5.18 4.01
C PRO A 21 -16.46 -4.59 2.62
N GLU A 22 -16.81 -3.32 2.41
CA GLU A 22 -16.68 -2.65 1.11
C GLU A 22 -15.21 -2.54 0.67
N LEU A 23 -14.32 -2.14 1.59
CA LEU A 23 -12.90 -2.02 1.26
C LEU A 23 -12.26 -3.37 0.94
N ARG A 24 -12.63 -4.44 1.64
CA ARG A 24 -12.12 -5.79 1.35
C ARG A 24 -12.68 -6.36 0.05
N ALA A 25 -13.88 -5.96 -0.35
CA ALA A 25 -14.42 -6.33 -1.65
C ALA A 25 -13.63 -5.66 -2.81
N ARG A 26 -13.02 -4.49 -2.55
CA ARG A 26 -12.23 -3.73 -3.54
C ARG A 26 -10.74 -4.06 -3.51
N VAL A 27 -10.19 -4.41 -2.35
CA VAL A 27 -8.76 -4.69 -2.14
C VAL A 27 -8.59 -6.00 -1.39
N SER A 28 -8.06 -7.02 -2.08
CA SER A 28 -7.91 -8.38 -1.55
C SER A 28 -6.87 -8.50 -0.43
N ASP A 29 -5.84 -7.65 -0.45
CA ASP A 29 -4.80 -7.60 0.58
C ASP A 29 -4.71 -6.19 1.18
N ILE A 30 -5.49 -5.96 2.24
CA ILE A 30 -5.58 -4.68 2.95
C ILE A 30 -5.31 -4.85 4.45
N ALA A 31 -4.59 -3.89 5.00
CA ALA A 31 -4.30 -3.77 6.43
C ALA A 31 -4.64 -2.35 6.90
N PHE A 32 -5.08 -2.21 8.15
CA PHE A 32 -5.56 -0.93 8.69
C PHE A 32 -4.80 -0.55 9.95
N GLY A 33 -4.47 0.72 10.08
CA GLY A 33 -4.03 1.35 11.33
C GLY A 33 -5.06 2.39 11.76
N VAL A 34 -5.08 2.73 13.05
CA VAL A 34 -5.97 3.76 13.59
C VAL A 34 -5.18 4.64 14.54
N GLY A 35 -5.22 5.94 14.29
CA GLY A 35 -4.68 6.96 15.18
C GLY A 35 -5.73 8.02 15.46
N ARG A 36 -5.46 8.85 16.46
CA ARG A 36 -6.24 10.05 16.76
C ARG A 36 -5.31 11.18 17.13
N PHE A 37 -5.79 12.40 16.98
CA PHE A 37 -5.08 13.60 17.39
C PHE A 37 -6.08 14.61 17.94
N GLU A 38 -5.56 15.46 18.81
CA GLU A 38 -6.26 16.59 19.39
C GLU A 38 -5.33 17.81 19.22
N ASP A 39 -4.80 18.33 20.32
CA ASP A 39 -3.76 19.35 20.31
C ASP A 39 -2.67 19.05 21.37
N PHE A 40 -1.63 19.87 21.40
CA PHE A 40 -0.65 19.90 22.46
C PHE A 40 -1.30 20.35 23.78
N PRO A 41 -1.00 19.68 24.92
CA PRO A 41 -1.62 19.96 26.21
C PRO A 41 -1.03 21.22 26.88
N VAL A 42 -1.12 22.35 26.20
CA VAL A 42 -0.57 23.66 26.60
C VAL A 42 -1.61 24.74 26.30
N GLU A 43 -1.91 25.58 27.28
CA GLU A 43 -2.81 26.73 27.10
C GLU A 43 -2.15 27.79 26.20
N PRO A 44 -2.88 28.40 25.22
CA PRO A 44 -4.33 28.32 25.00
C PRO A 44 -4.81 27.20 24.06
N PHE A 45 -3.92 26.33 23.59
CA PHE A 45 -4.16 25.37 22.51
C PHE A 45 -4.92 24.12 22.97
N GLY A 46 -4.46 23.51 24.06
CA GLY A 46 -5.03 22.27 24.56
C GLY A 46 -5.06 22.14 26.06
N THR A 47 -5.79 21.13 26.51
CA THR A 47 -5.95 20.76 27.91
C THR A 47 -5.00 19.63 28.30
N ALA A 48 -4.79 19.41 29.61
CA ALA A 48 -3.81 18.43 30.10
C ALA A 48 -4.00 16.98 29.57
N THR A 49 -5.21 16.63 29.14
CA THR A 49 -5.55 15.30 28.60
C THR A 49 -5.33 15.16 27.10
N ASP A 50 -5.25 16.28 26.37
CA ASP A 50 -5.08 16.28 24.91
C ASP A 50 -3.69 15.77 24.55
N ARG A 51 -3.59 15.10 23.41
CA ARG A 51 -2.31 14.67 22.86
C ARG A 51 -2.23 15.07 21.39
N PRO A 52 -1.04 15.50 20.95
CA PRO A 52 -0.87 15.90 19.56
C PRO A 52 -0.97 14.72 18.59
N PHE A 53 -0.70 13.51 19.07
CA PHE A 53 -0.99 12.27 18.37
C PHE A 53 -1.04 11.07 19.33
N ARG A 54 -1.92 10.11 19.04
CA ARG A 54 -1.88 8.77 19.62
C ARG A 54 -2.12 7.73 18.53
N LEU A 55 -1.21 6.78 18.42
CA LEU A 55 -1.45 5.55 17.65
C LEU A 55 -2.26 4.57 18.53
N LEU A 56 -3.49 4.27 18.12
CA LEU A 56 -4.38 3.35 18.83
C LEU A 56 -4.14 1.90 18.39
N THR A 57 -3.86 1.71 17.10
CA THR A 57 -3.35 0.45 16.57
C THR A 57 -2.44 0.71 15.38
N ALA A 58 -1.26 0.09 15.40
CA ALA A 58 -0.41 0.04 14.22
C ALA A 58 -1.09 -0.76 13.11
N ILE A 59 -0.66 -0.57 11.87
CA ILE A 59 -1.22 -1.22 10.69
C ILE A 59 -1.21 -2.74 10.89
N THR A 60 -2.38 -3.36 10.74
CA THR A 60 -2.59 -4.79 10.99
C THR A 60 -3.69 -5.36 10.11
N THR A 61 -3.63 -6.66 9.83
CA THR A 61 -4.72 -7.41 9.20
C THR A 61 -5.74 -7.95 10.22
N GLN A 62 -5.50 -7.76 11.52
CA GLN A 62 -6.38 -8.23 12.59
C GLN A 62 -7.56 -7.27 12.84
N GLU A 63 -8.73 -7.64 12.33
CA GLU A 63 -9.96 -6.84 12.44
C GLU A 63 -10.39 -6.50 13.88
N ASN A 64 -10.15 -7.41 14.82
CA ASN A 64 -10.45 -7.18 16.23
C ASN A 64 -9.64 -6.00 16.79
N LEU A 65 -8.35 -5.88 16.42
CA LEU A 65 -7.51 -4.75 16.85
C LEU A 65 -8.02 -3.43 16.24
N VAL A 66 -8.34 -3.44 14.95
CA VAL A 66 -8.88 -2.27 14.24
C VAL A 66 -10.20 -1.82 14.86
N THR A 67 -11.11 -2.75 15.12
CA THR A 67 -12.41 -2.36 15.70
C THR A 67 -12.27 -1.86 17.13
N SER A 68 -11.43 -2.50 17.95
CA SER A 68 -11.17 -2.04 19.31
C SER A 68 -10.53 -0.65 19.33
N ALA A 69 -9.67 -0.34 18.36
CA ALA A 69 -9.07 0.98 18.23
C ALA A 69 -10.09 2.05 17.84
N VAL A 70 -10.94 1.80 16.83
CA VAL A 70 -12.00 2.74 16.43
C VAL A 70 -13.00 2.98 17.57
N ALA A 71 -13.36 1.93 18.32
CA ALA A 71 -14.22 2.04 19.50
C ALA A 71 -13.60 2.82 20.67
N SER A 72 -12.31 3.17 20.59
CA SER A 72 -11.59 3.94 21.63
C SER A 72 -11.30 5.40 21.25
N LEU A 73 -11.72 5.83 20.05
CA LEU A 73 -11.47 7.19 19.54
C LEU A 73 -11.95 8.28 20.51
N ASP A 74 -13.11 8.10 21.13
CA ASP A 74 -13.77 9.00 22.07
C ASP A 74 -13.63 8.56 23.55
N GLN A 75 -12.63 7.73 23.89
CA GLN A 75 -12.47 7.18 25.24
C GLN A 75 -11.13 7.58 25.92
N PRO A 76 -10.99 8.80 26.46
CA PRO A 76 -11.96 9.89 26.42
C PRO A 76 -11.86 10.69 25.12
N LEU A 77 -12.94 11.38 24.77
CA LEU A 77 -12.98 12.39 23.72
C LEU A 77 -12.11 13.55 24.18
N GLY A 78 -11.07 13.88 23.41
CA GLY A 78 -10.26 15.05 23.70
C GLY A 78 -10.95 16.33 23.25
N ASN A 79 -10.49 17.46 23.79
CA ASN A 79 -11.28 18.68 23.80
C ASN A 79 -10.87 19.65 22.70
N GLY A 80 -9.56 19.90 22.55
CA GLY A 80 -9.09 21.13 21.92
C GLY A 80 -9.48 22.34 22.78
N ALA A 81 -8.70 23.42 22.79
CA ALA A 81 -9.05 24.64 23.52
C ALA A 81 -9.18 25.86 22.60
N ASP A 82 -8.74 25.74 21.35
CA ASP A 82 -9.02 26.65 20.25
C ASP A 82 -9.47 25.89 18.99
N ILE A 83 -9.48 26.58 17.83
CA ILE A 83 -10.05 26.02 16.59
C ILE A 83 -9.05 25.15 15.84
N PRO A 84 -7.81 25.59 15.55
CA PRO A 84 -6.87 24.72 14.86
C PRO A 84 -6.41 23.57 15.78
N GLU A 85 -5.96 22.48 15.18
CA GLU A 85 -5.58 21.26 15.89
C GLU A 85 -4.18 20.81 15.46
N SER A 86 -3.61 19.77 16.08
CA SER A 86 -2.26 19.29 15.77
C SER A 86 -2.18 18.33 14.58
N GLY A 87 -3.00 18.54 13.54
CA GLY A 87 -3.10 17.63 12.37
C GLY A 87 -1.77 17.44 11.63
N ALA A 88 -0.96 18.51 11.51
CA ALA A 88 0.38 18.45 10.93
C ALA A 88 1.33 17.52 11.72
N GLU A 89 1.36 17.66 13.05
CA GLU A 89 2.15 16.79 13.92
C GLU A 89 1.70 15.33 13.80
N ALA A 90 0.39 15.07 13.77
CA ALA A 90 -0.15 13.72 13.62
C ALA A 90 0.32 13.04 12.33
N LEU A 91 0.28 13.77 11.20
CA LEU A 91 0.76 13.25 9.91
C LEU A 91 2.26 12.99 9.92
N TYR A 92 3.06 13.88 10.53
CA TYR A 92 4.49 13.67 10.70
C TYR A 92 4.78 12.40 11.51
N GLN A 93 4.11 12.21 12.64
CA GLN A 93 4.28 11.03 13.50
C GLN A 93 3.85 9.73 12.82
N ILE A 94 2.79 9.76 12.00
CA ILE A 94 2.39 8.61 11.17
C ILE A 94 3.51 8.22 10.19
N ALA A 95 4.15 9.21 9.58
CA ALA A 95 5.20 8.99 8.58
C ALA A 95 6.56 8.60 9.19
N THR A 96 6.94 9.17 10.33
CA THR A 96 8.30 8.99 10.90
C THR A 96 8.34 8.04 12.09
N GLY A 97 7.36 8.14 12.99
CA GLY A 97 7.38 7.47 14.29
C GLY A 97 8.43 8.03 15.25
N GLU A 98 8.97 9.22 14.98
CA GLU A 98 10.06 9.83 15.77
C GLU A 98 9.66 10.10 17.23
N GLY A 99 8.35 10.20 17.51
CA GLY A 99 7.85 10.61 18.80
C GLY A 99 7.98 12.12 19.02
N PHE A 100 7.45 12.56 20.15
CA PHE A 100 7.52 13.93 20.62
C PHE A 100 7.74 13.91 22.15
N PRO A 101 8.81 14.51 22.67
CA PRO A 101 9.21 14.37 24.07
C PRO A 101 8.07 14.51 25.09
N GLY A 102 7.79 13.41 25.80
CA GLY A 102 6.78 13.35 26.86
C GLY A 102 5.31 13.35 26.41
N LEU A 103 5.03 13.48 25.11
CA LEU A 103 3.69 13.61 24.55
C LEU A 103 3.33 12.51 23.56
N VAL A 104 4.26 12.15 22.68
CA VAL A 104 4.14 11.03 21.74
C VAL A 104 5.33 10.11 21.97
N PRO A 105 5.14 8.84 22.35
CA PRO A 105 6.27 7.92 22.42
C PRO A 105 6.88 7.71 21.04
N GLU A 106 8.17 7.36 20.96
CA GLU A 106 8.73 6.79 19.74
C GLU A 106 7.88 5.57 19.32
N LEU A 107 7.48 5.54 18.05
CA LEU A 107 6.63 4.50 17.49
C LEU A 107 7.50 3.55 16.68
N ALA A 108 7.62 2.31 17.13
CA ALA A 108 8.35 1.26 16.44
C ALA A 108 7.41 0.09 16.09
N GLY A 109 7.35 -0.29 14.81
CA GLY A 109 6.47 -1.37 14.30
C GLY A 109 6.91 -2.79 14.68
N PRO A 110 6.35 -3.86 14.08
CA PRO A 110 5.08 -4.00 13.36
C PRO A 110 3.97 -4.60 14.25
N ALA A 111 2.70 -4.39 13.89
CA ALA A 111 1.61 -5.27 14.34
C ALA A 111 1.44 -6.47 13.37
N PRO A 112 0.75 -7.55 13.76
CA PRO A 112 0.58 -8.71 12.88
C PRO A 112 -0.08 -8.34 11.54
N GLY A 113 0.54 -8.74 10.43
CA GLY A 113 0.09 -8.37 9.08
C GLY A 113 0.41 -6.92 8.68
N GLY A 114 1.07 -6.14 9.55
CA GLY A 114 1.65 -4.85 9.22
C GLY A 114 3.10 -4.94 8.76
N GLY A 115 3.73 -3.78 8.63
CA GLY A 115 5.16 -3.64 8.32
C GLY A 115 5.87 -2.73 9.31
N SER A 116 7.10 -2.34 8.95
CA SER A 116 8.00 -1.59 9.81
C SER A 116 8.30 -0.18 9.31
N LEU A 117 7.66 0.27 8.23
CA LEU A 117 7.93 1.60 7.68
C LEU A 117 7.12 2.68 8.41
N GLY A 118 7.81 3.74 8.82
CA GLY A 118 7.22 4.88 9.53
C GLY A 118 6.63 4.54 10.90
N GLY A 119 5.92 5.50 11.48
CA GLY A 119 5.35 5.39 12.83
C GLY A 119 4.01 4.66 12.91
N ALA A 120 3.37 4.36 11.78
CA ALA A 120 2.16 3.54 11.73
C ALA A 120 2.42 2.06 11.37
N GLY A 121 3.64 1.71 10.97
CA GLY A 121 3.98 0.33 10.57
C GLY A 121 3.50 -0.03 9.17
N PHE A 122 3.73 0.83 8.18
CA PHE A 122 3.39 0.55 6.78
C PHE A 122 4.18 -0.63 6.23
N ARG A 123 3.55 -1.38 5.33
CA ARG A 123 4.18 -2.47 4.59
C ARG A 123 5.07 -1.94 3.47
N SER A 124 6.19 -2.63 3.20
CA SER A 124 7.12 -2.27 2.12
C SER A 124 6.59 -2.62 0.72
N ASP A 125 5.66 -3.56 0.64
CA ASP A 125 5.08 -4.17 -0.56
C ASP A 125 3.62 -3.75 -0.81
N ALA A 126 3.21 -2.58 -0.32
CA ALA A 126 1.85 -2.08 -0.48
C ALA A 126 1.80 -0.58 -0.82
N LEU A 127 0.71 -0.16 -1.47
CA LEU A 127 0.32 1.24 -1.52
C LEU A 127 0.07 1.76 -0.09
N ARG A 128 0.59 2.94 0.22
CA ARG A 128 0.49 3.53 1.57
C ARG A 128 -0.42 4.75 1.52
N VAL A 129 -1.46 4.72 2.34
CA VAL A 129 -2.51 5.73 2.32
C VAL A 129 -2.81 6.17 3.75
N VAL A 130 -2.98 7.47 3.94
CA VAL A 130 -3.51 8.06 5.18
C VAL A 130 -4.79 8.79 4.83
N VAL A 131 -5.90 8.42 5.47
CA VAL A 131 -7.16 9.17 5.39
C VAL A 131 -7.20 10.11 6.60
N HIS A 132 -6.97 11.39 6.37
CA HIS A 132 -6.99 12.43 7.40
C HIS A 132 -8.38 13.06 7.46
N VAL A 133 -9.07 12.91 8.60
CA VAL A 133 -10.47 13.31 8.78
C VAL A 133 -10.52 14.38 9.87
N THR A 134 -11.02 15.58 9.56
CA THR A 134 -11.10 16.70 10.52
C THR A 134 -12.09 17.79 10.06
N ASP A 135 -12.61 18.55 11.02
CA ASP A 135 -13.42 19.75 10.84
C ASP A 135 -12.64 21.06 11.04
N ALA A 136 -11.37 20.96 11.46
CA ALA A 136 -10.50 22.08 11.82
C ALA A 136 -9.22 22.18 10.96
N PRO A 137 -8.66 23.39 10.80
CA PRO A 137 -7.33 23.56 10.20
C PRO A 137 -6.23 23.04 11.13
N SER A 138 -5.01 22.91 10.61
CA SER A 138 -3.85 22.55 11.43
C SER A 138 -3.13 23.80 11.97
N HIS A 139 -2.65 23.74 13.20
CA HIS A 139 -1.66 24.69 13.70
C HIS A 139 -0.36 24.62 12.89
N THR A 140 0.33 25.75 12.84
CA THR A 140 1.71 25.87 12.39
C THR A 140 2.67 25.98 13.57
N PRO A 141 3.97 25.66 13.41
CA PRO A 141 4.96 25.84 14.46
C PRO A 141 5.04 27.29 14.99
N ALA A 142 4.71 28.27 14.13
CA ALA A 142 4.68 29.68 14.52
C ALA A 142 3.55 30.01 15.51
N ASP A 143 2.41 29.31 15.41
CA ASP A 143 1.27 29.50 16.32
C ASP A 143 1.64 29.07 17.74
N TYR A 144 2.26 27.90 17.88
CA TYR A 144 2.74 27.42 19.18
C TYR A 144 3.92 28.21 19.74
N GLY A 145 4.77 28.74 18.84
CA GLY A 145 5.96 29.49 19.19
C GLY A 145 6.88 28.72 20.15
N ARG A 146 7.24 29.34 21.28
CA ARG A 146 8.11 28.72 22.29
C ARG A 146 7.40 27.77 23.24
N ALA A 147 6.06 27.78 23.24
CA ALA A 147 5.29 26.96 24.18
C ALA A 147 5.37 25.48 23.80
N VAL A 148 5.50 25.19 22.50
CA VAL A 148 5.74 23.86 21.95
C VAL A 148 6.89 23.94 20.94
N SER A 149 8.12 23.98 21.46
CA SER A 149 9.30 23.94 20.60
C SER A 149 9.42 22.58 19.91
N GLY A 150 9.59 22.58 18.59
CA GLY A 150 9.78 21.35 17.81
C GLY A 150 8.48 20.76 17.24
N ALA A 151 7.34 21.44 17.35
CA ALA A 151 6.15 21.06 16.59
C ALA A 151 6.43 21.14 15.09
N HIS A 152 5.88 20.21 14.32
CA HIS A 152 6.09 20.12 12.88
C HIS A 152 5.02 20.86 12.08
N SER A 153 5.45 21.41 10.95
CA SER A 153 4.59 22.03 9.95
C SER A 153 3.99 21.01 9.00
N LEU A 154 2.94 21.43 8.28
CA LEU A 154 2.34 20.60 7.24
C LEU A 154 3.33 20.25 6.11
N ASP A 155 4.26 21.16 5.80
CA ASP A 155 5.26 20.94 4.74
C ASP A 155 6.27 19.86 5.18
N GLU A 156 6.71 19.87 6.44
CA GLU A 156 7.56 18.81 7.01
C GLU A 156 6.82 17.46 7.06
N ALA A 157 5.53 17.46 7.41
CA ALA A 157 4.71 16.26 7.36
C ALA A 157 4.57 15.70 5.94
N ILE A 158 4.33 16.55 4.94
CA ILE A 158 4.25 16.16 3.53
C ILE A 158 5.60 15.60 3.05
N GLU A 159 6.72 16.22 3.42
CA GLU A 159 8.05 15.72 3.08
C GLU A 159 8.29 14.32 3.67
N ALA A 160 7.97 14.12 4.95
CA ALA A 160 8.08 12.82 5.60
C ALA A 160 7.16 11.76 4.96
N MET A 161 5.93 12.14 4.58
CA MET A 161 5.02 11.25 3.86
C MET A 161 5.56 10.86 2.50
N ASN A 162 6.12 11.81 1.75
CA ASN A 162 6.71 11.57 0.43
C ASN A 162 7.96 10.68 0.50
N ALA A 163 8.76 10.78 1.56
CA ALA A 163 9.92 9.91 1.77
C ALA A 163 9.56 8.41 1.84
N LEU A 164 8.32 8.08 2.17
CA LEU A 164 7.78 6.72 2.19
C LEU A 164 6.77 6.44 1.07
N GLY A 165 6.52 7.40 0.17
CA GLY A 165 5.50 7.29 -0.88
C GLY A 165 4.06 7.17 -0.33
N ILE A 166 3.77 7.82 0.80
CA ILE A 166 2.43 7.85 1.39
C ILE A 166 1.55 8.87 0.66
N ARG A 167 0.33 8.46 0.29
CA ARG A 167 -0.72 9.34 -0.25
C ARG A 167 -1.65 9.81 0.88
N GLY A 168 -1.84 11.11 1.03
CA GLY A 168 -2.76 11.69 2.01
C GLY A 168 -4.10 12.06 1.40
N LEU A 169 -5.16 11.35 1.78
CA LEU A 169 -6.55 11.66 1.43
C LEU A 169 -7.16 12.52 2.53
N GLY A 170 -8.04 13.45 2.16
CA GLY A 170 -8.74 14.30 3.11
C GLY A 170 -10.23 13.99 3.20
N ILE A 171 -10.79 14.06 4.41
CA ILE A 171 -12.23 14.14 4.61
C ILE A 171 -12.51 15.33 5.53
N SER A 172 -13.24 16.30 5.01
CA SER A 172 -13.58 17.55 5.69
C SER A 172 -15.03 17.51 6.15
N SER A 173 -15.28 17.64 7.45
CA SER A 173 -16.64 17.92 7.96
C SER A 173 -16.86 19.40 8.29
N GLY A 174 -15.84 20.24 8.08
CA GLY A 174 -15.87 21.69 8.27
C GLY A 174 -15.02 22.44 7.25
N GLU A 175 -15.58 23.47 6.61
CA GLU A 175 -14.94 24.21 5.49
C GLU A 175 -13.54 24.76 5.85
N ALA A 176 -13.30 25.11 7.12
CA ALA A 176 -12.03 25.64 7.58
C ALA A 176 -10.86 24.64 7.45
N ALA A 177 -11.13 23.33 7.57
CA ALA A 177 -10.13 22.27 7.40
C ALA A 177 -9.67 22.08 5.95
N ARG A 178 -10.55 22.40 5.00
CA ARG A 178 -10.42 21.92 3.62
C ARG A 178 -9.12 22.38 2.96
N GLY A 179 -8.69 23.62 3.21
CA GLY A 179 -7.46 24.15 2.62
C GLY A 179 -6.20 23.37 2.99
N ASP A 180 -6.06 22.97 4.27
CA ASP A 180 -4.91 22.16 4.70
C ASP A 180 -4.99 20.72 4.19
N LEU A 181 -6.19 20.14 4.17
CA LEU A 181 -6.42 18.83 3.56
C LEU A 181 -6.03 18.82 2.07
N GLU A 182 -6.39 19.88 1.33
CA GLU A 182 -6.03 20.03 -0.09
C GLU A 182 -4.51 20.16 -0.27
N ARG A 183 -3.82 20.87 0.63
CA ARG A 183 -2.35 20.96 0.61
C ARG A 183 -1.71 19.59 0.81
N VAL A 184 -2.18 18.77 1.74
CA VAL A 184 -1.66 17.41 1.96
C VAL A 184 -1.93 16.54 0.73
N ALA A 185 -3.15 16.55 0.20
CA ALA A 185 -3.51 15.74 -0.94
C ALA A 185 -2.69 16.09 -2.19
N ILE A 186 -2.54 17.38 -2.50
CA ILE A 186 -1.70 17.84 -3.60
C ILE A 186 -0.22 17.51 -3.34
N GLY A 187 0.28 17.84 -2.15
CA GLY A 187 1.69 17.69 -1.79
C GLY A 187 2.16 16.23 -1.78
N THR A 188 1.25 15.29 -1.55
CA THR A 188 1.53 13.84 -1.59
C THR A 188 1.14 13.17 -2.90
N GLY A 189 0.54 13.91 -3.85
CA GLY A 189 0.11 13.39 -5.15
C GLY A 189 -1.21 12.62 -5.15
N ALA A 190 -2.04 12.75 -4.11
CA ALA A 190 -3.40 12.23 -4.05
C ALA A 190 -4.38 13.15 -4.81
N VAL A 191 -4.24 13.18 -6.14
CA VAL A 191 -4.98 14.08 -7.03
C VAL A 191 -5.53 13.34 -8.25
N ALA A 192 -6.77 13.63 -8.62
CA ALA A 192 -7.40 13.20 -9.86
C ALA A 192 -7.42 14.34 -10.91
N ASP A 193 -7.74 13.98 -12.15
CA ASP A 193 -8.07 14.96 -13.17
C ASP A 193 -9.53 15.43 -13.01
N PRO A 194 -9.85 16.70 -13.29
CA PRO A 194 -11.23 17.17 -13.22
C PRO A 194 -12.13 16.55 -14.28
N GLU A 195 -13.30 16.06 -13.87
CA GLU A 195 -14.36 15.61 -14.77
C GLU A 195 -15.25 16.80 -15.14
N ASP A 196 -15.39 17.08 -16.44
CA ASP A 196 -16.12 18.26 -16.93
C ASP A 196 -15.67 19.59 -16.29
N GLY A 197 -14.39 19.67 -15.90
CA GLY A 197 -13.80 20.84 -15.25
C GLY A 197 -14.15 21.01 -13.77
N VAL A 198 -14.73 20.01 -13.12
CA VAL A 198 -15.10 20.05 -11.69
C VAL A 198 -14.60 18.83 -10.92
N CYS A 199 -14.52 18.96 -9.61
CA CYS A 199 -14.21 17.88 -8.67
C CYS A 199 -15.50 17.43 -8.00
N ARG A 200 -15.84 16.14 -8.08
CA ARG A 200 -17.06 15.58 -7.46
C ARG A 200 -16.85 15.19 -6.00
N THR A 201 -16.14 16.03 -5.26
CA THR A 201 -15.72 15.73 -3.89
C THR A 201 -16.48 16.52 -2.83
N GLY A 202 -17.50 17.30 -3.21
CA GLY A 202 -18.41 17.93 -2.26
C GLY A 202 -19.38 16.93 -1.63
N VAL A 203 -20.13 17.35 -0.60
CA VAL A 203 -21.11 16.52 0.10
C VAL A 203 -22.06 15.88 -0.92
N GLY A 204 -22.18 14.55 -0.87
CA GLY A 204 -23.02 13.79 -1.80
C GLY A 204 -22.60 13.86 -3.27
N GLY A 205 -21.31 14.11 -3.56
CA GLY A 205 -20.78 14.21 -4.92
C GLY A 205 -21.02 15.58 -5.58
N THR A 206 -21.35 16.61 -4.79
CA THR A 206 -21.49 17.97 -5.30
C THR A 206 -20.16 18.53 -5.82
N SER A 207 -20.23 19.52 -6.69
CA SER A 207 -19.04 20.06 -7.37
C SER A 207 -18.22 20.99 -6.47
N ARG A 208 -16.90 20.76 -6.45
CA ARG A 208 -15.87 21.67 -5.97
C ARG A 208 -14.99 22.13 -7.13
N ALA A 209 -14.38 23.31 -6.99
CA ALA A 209 -13.46 23.83 -8.00
C ALA A 209 -12.12 23.06 -7.95
N PRO A 210 -11.49 22.78 -9.10
CA PRO A 210 -10.12 22.29 -9.13
C PRO A 210 -9.14 23.27 -8.48
N VAL A 211 -8.14 22.73 -7.79
CA VAL A 211 -7.03 23.49 -7.23
C VAL A 211 -5.81 23.28 -8.12
N SER A 212 -5.26 24.36 -8.68
CA SER A 212 -4.15 24.30 -9.63
C SER A 212 -4.40 23.35 -10.82
N GLY A 213 -5.66 23.27 -11.28
CA GLY A 213 -6.06 22.44 -12.43
C GLY A 213 -6.24 20.95 -12.12
N ARG A 214 -6.11 20.54 -10.85
CA ARG A 214 -6.30 19.15 -10.40
C ARG A 214 -7.44 19.08 -9.39
N CYS A 215 -7.97 17.88 -9.20
CA CYS A 215 -8.91 17.59 -8.13
C CYS A 215 -8.18 16.92 -6.96
N PRO A 216 -7.90 17.63 -5.86
CA PRO A 216 -7.43 17.01 -4.64
C PRO A 216 -8.46 15.97 -4.19
N LEU A 217 -7.99 14.78 -3.79
CA LEU A 217 -8.84 13.74 -3.21
C LEU A 217 -9.18 14.12 -1.76
N VAL A 218 -9.97 15.19 -1.62
CA VAL A 218 -10.46 15.78 -0.39
C VAL A 218 -11.96 15.90 -0.48
N PHE A 219 -12.65 15.09 0.32
CA PHE A 219 -14.08 14.88 0.26
C PHE A 219 -14.79 15.60 1.41
N ASP A 220 -15.93 16.22 1.14
CA ASP A 220 -16.74 16.81 2.19
C ASP A 220 -17.76 15.80 2.72
N VAL A 221 -17.97 15.82 4.02
CA VAL A 221 -19.05 15.12 4.72
C VAL A 221 -19.89 16.15 5.49
N ASN A 222 -21.10 15.77 5.89
CA ASN A 222 -21.92 16.64 6.73
C ASN A 222 -21.22 16.92 8.07
N PRO A 223 -21.44 18.11 8.68
CA PRO A 223 -20.82 18.49 9.96
C PRO A 223 -21.18 17.63 11.17
N ASP A 224 -22.13 16.71 11.04
CA ASP A 224 -22.49 15.72 12.07
C ASP A 224 -21.89 14.33 11.78
N GLY A 225 -21.07 14.22 10.73
CA GLY A 225 -20.47 12.98 10.26
C GLY A 225 -21.38 12.06 9.46
N THR A 226 -22.63 12.45 9.18
CA THR A 226 -23.51 11.62 8.37
C THR A 226 -22.96 11.46 6.95
N GLY A 227 -22.75 10.21 6.54
CA GLY A 227 -22.14 9.85 5.26
C GLY A 227 -20.64 9.51 5.32
N LEU A 228 -20.00 9.66 6.49
CA LEU A 228 -18.54 9.46 6.63
C LEU A 228 -18.08 8.08 6.16
N ALA A 229 -18.77 7.00 6.53
CA ALA A 229 -18.36 5.65 6.13
C ALA A 229 -18.34 5.46 4.61
N THR A 230 -19.34 5.99 3.91
CA THR A 230 -19.42 5.95 2.45
C THR A 230 -18.28 6.77 1.84
N VAL A 231 -18.04 7.97 2.35
CA VAL A 231 -16.96 8.85 1.87
C VAL A 231 -15.58 8.23 2.08
N VAL A 232 -15.31 7.52 3.19
CA VAL A 232 -14.05 6.78 3.39
C VAL A 232 -13.84 5.73 2.30
N VAL A 233 -14.90 4.98 1.99
CA VAL A 233 -14.88 3.92 0.97
C VAL A 233 -14.66 4.51 -0.43
N ASP A 234 -15.34 5.61 -0.75
CA ASP A 234 -15.21 6.29 -2.04
C ASP A 234 -13.84 6.96 -2.19
N ALA A 235 -13.33 7.62 -1.15
CA ALA A 235 -12.01 8.25 -1.17
C ALA A 235 -10.88 7.25 -1.49
N ILE A 236 -10.95 6.04 -0.91
CA ILE A 236 -9.96 5.00 -1.18
C ILE A 236 -10.15 4.45 -2.60
N ALA A 237 -11.37 4.25 -3.08
CA ALA A 237 -11.60 3.78 -4.44
C ALA A 237 -11.17 4.78 -5.51
N ASP A 238 -11.44 6.06 -5.30
CA ASP A 238 -11.00 7.14 -6.20
C ASP A 238 -9.48 7.20 -6.23
N LEU A 239 -8.81 7.06 -5.08
CA LEU A 239 -7.34 6.94 -5.07
C LEU A 239 -6.87 5.74 -5.91
N LEU A 240 -7.46 4.57 -5.71
CA LEU A 240 -7.09 3.37 -6.49
C LEU A 240 -7.33 3.56 -7.99
N ALA A 241 -8.36 4.32 -8.39
CA ALA A 241 -8.61 4.66 -9.78
C ALA A 241 -7.52 5.59 -10.37
N THR A 242 -6.89 6.43 -9.55
CA THR A 242 -5.76 7.28 -9.97
C THR A 242 -4.42 6.54 -10.07
N VAL A 243 -4.29 5.38 -9.41
CA VAL A 243 -3.04 4.61 -9.46
C VAL A 243 -2.90 3.94 -10.82
N GLN A 244 -1.74 4.11 -11.43
CA GLN A 244 -1.30 3.42 -12.63
C GLN A 244 0.18 3.10 -12.46
N TYR A 245 0.55 1.84 -12.64
CA TYR A 245 1.93 1.39 -12.72
C TYR A 245 2.43 1.62 -14.14
N GLU A 246 3.54 2.35 -14.28
CA GLU A 246 4.17 2.59 -15.58
C GLU A 246 4.73 1.29 -16.14
N GLU A 247 5.37 0.48 -15.31
CA GLU A 247 5.95 -0.82 -15.68
C GLU A 247 5.68 -1.88 -14.60
N VAL A 248 5.21 -3.07 -15.01
CA VAL A 248 5.05 -4.25 -14.18
C VAL A 248 5.75 -5.45 -14.83
N TRP A 249 6.74 -6.03 -14.16
CA TRP A 249 7.56 -7.13 -14.69
C TRP A 249 7.73 -8.26 -13.66
N GLY A 250 8.15 -9.42 -14.14
CA GLY A 250 8.57 -10.55 -13.31
C GLY A 250 10.07 -10.54 -13.05
N GLU A 251 10.49 -10.85 -11.83
CA GLU A 251 11.92 -11.01 -11.48
C GLU A 251 12.17 -12.19 -10.56
N THR A 252 13.43 -12.58 -10.44
CA THR A 252 13.87 -13.66 -9.55
C THR A 252 15.33 -13.47 -9.14
N ASP A 253 15.66 -13.94 -7.94
CA ASP A 253 17.05 -14.14 -7.52
C ASP A 253 17.40 -15.61 -7.74
N ASP A 254 17.72 -15.96 -8.99
CA ASP A 254 18.00 -17.33 -9.40
C ASP A 254 19.49 -17.60 -9.56
N ALA A 255 20.17 -17.70 -8.42
CA ALA A 255 21.60 -18.03 -8.38
C ALA A 255 21.94 -19.43 -8.99
N LEU A 256 20.94 -20.29 -9.18
CA LEU A 256 21.11 -21.66 -9.67
C LEU A 256 20.82 -21.80 -11.18
N GLY A 257 20.39 -20.72 -11.85
CA GLY A 257 20.20 -20.66 -13.30
C GLY A 257 19.08 -21.57 -13.83
N PHE A 258 18.04 -21.80 -13.03
CA PHE A 258 16.81 -22.46 -13.46
C PHE A 258 15.90 -21.59 -14.34
N VAL A 259 15.83 -20.29 -14.16
CA VAL A 259 14.92 -19.38 -14.86
C VAL A 259 15.62 -18.84 -16.09
N ARG A 260 15.03 -19.09 -17.25
CA ARG A 260 15.52 -18.53 -18.52
C ARG A 260 15.03 -17.10 -18.70
N HIS A 261 13.73 -16.91 -18.53
CA HIS A 261 13.05 -15.62 -18.62
C HIS A 261 11.65 -15.74 -18.02
N ILE A 262 11.02 -14.59 -17.75
CA ILE A 262 9.65 -14.50 -17.24
C ILE A 262 8.86 -13.65 -18.24
N GLU A 263 7.96 -14.29 -18.98
CA GLU A 263 7.17 -13.66 -20.04
C GLU A 263 5.94 -12.97 -19.46
N ALA A 264 5.64 -11.77 -19.93
CA ALA A 264 4.34 -11.12 -19.79
C ALA A 264 3.40 -11.66 -20.87
N ILE A 265 2.31 -12.32 -20.46
CA ILE A 265 1.46 -13.08 -21.40
C ILE A 265 0.18 -12.34 -21.76
N ASP A 266 -0.55 -11.87 -20.76
CA ASP A 266 -1.90 -11.36 -20.93
C ASP A 266 -2.33 -10.50 -19.74
N ALA A 267 -3.24 -9.56 -20.00
CA ALA A 267 -3.85 -8.69 -19.01
C ALA A 267 -5.37 -8.62 -19.23
N ASP A 268 -6.13 -8.66 -18.13
CA ASP A 268 -7.58 -8.49 -18.15
C ASP A 268 -8.00 -7.37 -17.19
N PRO A 269 -8.51 -6.22 -17.69
CA PRO A 269 -8.67 -5.88 -19.12
C PRO A 269 -7.34 -5.48 -19.79
N MET A 270 -7.24 -5.71 -21.11
CA MET A 270 -6.06 -5.33 -21.92
C MET A 270 -6.11 -3.87 -22.43
N ALA A 271 -7.26 -3.19 -22.37
CA ALA A 271 -7.52 -1.96 -23.12
C ALA A 271 -6.49 -0.82 -22.90
N ASP A 272 -5.94 -0.71 -21.69
CA ASP A 272 -4.97 0.32 -21.31
C ASP A 272 -3.58 -0.24 -21.01
N VAL A 273 -3.34 -1.52 -21.36
CA VAL A 273 -2.10 -2.23 -21.06
C VAL A 273 -1.37 -2.56 -22.34
N THR A 274 -0.07 -2.27 -22.38
CA THR A 274 0.81 -2.68 -23.48
C THR A 274 1.86 -3.67 -23.00
N LEU A 275 2.20 -4.64 -23.86
CA LEU A 275 3.32 -5.55 -23.66
C LEU A 275 4.59 -4.92 -24.27
N ALA A 276 5.72 -5.08 -23.58
CA ALA A 276 7.02 -4.61 -24.03
C ALA A 276 8.14 -5.55 -23.59
N ASP A 277 9.16 -5.63 -24.43
CA ASP A 277 10.44 -6.33 -24.22
C ASP A 277 11.49 -5.34 -23.68
N LEU A 278 11.69 -5.33 -22.36
CA LEU A 278 12.52 -4.32 -21.70
C LEU A 278 13.60 -4.91 -20.78
N ARG A 279 13.53 -6.19 -20.38
CA ARG A 279 14.23 -6.71 -19.18
C ARG A 279 14.66 -8.18 -19.27
N PRO A 280 15.72 -8.51 -20.02
CA PRO A 280 16.47 -7.67 -20.95
C PRO A 280 15.82 -7.64 -22.34
N THR A 281 16.19 -6.68 -23.20
CA THR A 281 15.74 -6.68 -24.60
C THR A 281 16.25 -7.92 -25.35
N ASP A 282 15.43 -8.97 -25.44
CA ASP A 282 15.78 -10.28 -25.99
C ASP A 282 14.69 -10.90 -26.89
N GLU A 283 13.80 -10.07 -27.43
CA GLU A 283 12.65 -10.41 -28.25
C GLU A 283 11.54 -11.16 -27.49
N VAL A 284 11.55 -11.09 -26.16
CA VAL A 284 10.50 -11.61 -25.28
C VAL A 284 9.80 -10.46 -24.56
N ASP A 285 8.49 -10.34 -24.76
CA ASP A 285 7.69 -9.43 -23.95
C ASP A 285 7.69 -9.91 -22.48
N ASP A 286 8.26 -9.09 -21.59
CA ASP A 286 8.48 -9.41 -20.18
C ASP A 286 7.88 -8.36 -19.22
N THR A 287 7.43 -7.24 -19.80
CA THR A 287 6.97 -6.07 -19.07
C THR A 287 5.58 -5.65 -19.57
N PHE A 288 4.65 -5.48 -18.63
CA PHE A 288 3.40 -4.76 -18.89
C PHE A 288 3.61 -3.28 -18.61
N GLN A 289 3.06 -2.41 -19.45
CA GLN A 289 3.03 -0.97 -19.19
C GLN A 289 1.60 -0.45 -19.04
N GLY A 290 1.43 0.58 -18.21
CA GLY A 290 0.15 1.24 -18.00
C GLY A 290 -0.86 0.47 -17.14
N VAL A 291 -0.40 -0.46 -16.31
CA VAL A 291 -1.25 -1.35 -15.50
C VAL A 291 -1.98 -0.58 -14.39
N ARG A 292 -3.29 -0.73 -14.29
CA ARG A 292 -4.10 -0.18 -13.19
C ARG A 292 -4.44 -1.23 -12.13
N PRO A 293 -4.66 -0.86 -10.86
CA PRO A 293 -5.22 -1.78 -9.86
C PRO A 293 -6.51 -2.44 -10.34
N GLY A 294 -6.69 -3.71 -10.01
CA GLY A 294 -7.82 -4.53 -10.48
C GLY A 294 -7.55 -5.28 -11.81
N THR A 295 -6.49 -4.92 -12.54
CA THR A 295 -6.05 -5.66 -13.74
C THR A 295 -5.46 -7.00 -13.34
N ARG A 296 -5.95 -8.09 -13.92
CA ARG A 296 -5.38 -9.44 -13.74
C ARG A 296 -4.26 -9.65 -14.74
N LEU A 297 -3.04 -9.82 -14.25
CA LEU A 297 -1.86 -10.09 -15.09
C LEU A 297 -1.52 -11.58 -15.09
N ARG A 298 -1.12 -12.10 -16.26
CA ARG A 298 -0.60 -13.45 -16.43
C ARG A 298 0.85 -13.39 -16.83
N PHE A 299 1.70 -14.04 -16.04
CA PHE A 299 3.11 -14.25 -16.35
C PHE A 299 3.39 -15.74 -16.59
N ARG A 300 4.39 -16.05 -17.42
CA ARG A 300 4.93 -17.40 -17.61
C ARG A 300 6.41 -17.41 -17.29
N ALA A 301 6.81 -18.13 -16.25
CA ALA A 301 8.22 -18.40 -15.99
C ALA A 301 8.68 -19.62 -16.80
N VAL A 302 9.68 -19.45 -17.65
CA VAL A 302 10.28 -20.54 -18.43
C VAL A 302 11.50 -21.08 -17.68
N LEU A 303 11.45 -22.36 -17.31
CA LEU A 303 12.48 -23.00 -16.50
C LEU A 303 13.31 -24.01 -17.28
N ARG A 304 14.62 -24.03 -17.06
CA ARG A 304 15.55 -25.03 -17.60
C ARG A 304 16.72 -25.26 -16.65
N ASN A 305 17.02 -26.52 -16.35
CA ASN A 305 18.22 -26.87 -15.59
C ASN A 305 19.41 -27.11 -16.52
N GLU A 306 20.41 -26.24 -16.47
CA GLU A 306 21.68 -26.40 -17.20
C GLU A 306 22.91 -26.53 -16.28
N LEU A 307 22.77 -26.17 -15.00
CA LEU A 307 23.88 -26.06 -14.05
C LEU A 307 23.93 -27.18 -13.01
N ILE A 308 22.77 -27.68 -12.57
CA ILE A 308 22.71 -28.65 -11.47
C ILE A 308 22.79 -30.07 -12.04
N PRO A 309 23.90 -30.80 -11.78
CA PRO A 309 24.01 -32.18 -12.23
C PRO A 309 23.03 -33.09 -11.48
N PRO A 310 22.58 -34.19 -12.09
CA PRO A 310 21.78 -35.17 -11.39
C PRO A 310 22.58 -35.86 -10.28
N ALA A 311 21.92 -36.14 -9.16
CA ALA A 311 22.43 -36.97 -8.07
C ALA A 311 21.76 -38.36 -8.09
N ASP A 312 22.18 -39.26 -7.20
CA ASP A 312 21.51 -40.56 -6.98
C ASP A 312 20.22 -40.44 -6.13
N TYR A 313 19.88 -39.22 -5.71
CA TYR A 313 18.64 -38.84 -5.04
C TYR A 313 18.00 -37.62 -5.72
N ASP A 314 16.69 -37.47 -5.51
CA ASP A 314 15.94 -36.31 -5.98
C ASP A 314 16.40 -35.05 -5.24
N GLN A 315 16.74 -34.01 -6.00
CA GLN A 315 17.18 -32.74 -5.46
C GLN A 315 16.03 -31.73 -5.58
N TYR A 316 15.72 -31.05 -4.48
CA TYR A 316 14.66 -30.06 -4.41
C TYR A 316 15.24 -28.68 -4.13
N PHE A 317 14.85 -27.70 -4.95
CA PHE A 317 15.27 -26.32 -4.82
C PHE A 317 14.05 -25.43 -4.66
N ASN A 318 14.17 -24.38 -3.84
CA ASN A 318 13.14 -23.36 -3.73
C ASN A 318 13.61 -22.14 -4.50
N LEU A 319 12.77 -21.69 -5.44
CA LEU A 319 12.99 -20.51 -6.26
C LEU A 319 11.94 -19.48 -5.86
N THR A 320 12.37 -18.24 -5.62
CA THR A 320 11.44 -17.13 -5.35
C THR A 320 11.28 -16.29 -6.60
N LEU A 321 10.05 -16.22 -7.10
CA LEU A 321 9.63 -15.29 -8.14
C LEU A 321 8.91 -14.11 -7.50
N ARG A 322 9.14 -12.92 -8.06
CA ARG A 322 8.43 -11.69 -7.69
C ARG A 322 7.80 -11.07 -8.92
N VAL A 323 6.65 -10.43 -8.73
CA VAL A 323 6.11 -9.45 -9.68
C VAL A 323 6.32 -8.09 -9.06
N VAL A 324 6.90 -7.16 -9.80
CA VAL A 324 7.26 -5.81 -9.33
C VAL A 324 6.60 -4.79 -10.24
N GLY A 325 5.93 -3.80 -9.66
CA GLY A 325 5.35 -2.65 -10.35
C GLY A 325 5.99 -1.36 -9.85
N ASP A 326 6.68 -0.63 -10.73
CA ASP A 326 7.42 0.61 -10.39
C ASP A 326 8.28 0.52 -9.12
N GLY A 327 8.92 -0.63 -8.90
CA GLY A 327 9.77 -0.90 -7.73
C GLY A 327 9.03 -1.41 -6.48
N VAL A 328 7.70 -1.50 -6.51
CA VAL A 328 6.90 -2.13 -5.44
C VAL A 328 6.68 -3.60 -5.77
N THR A 329 7.05 -4.51 -4.86
CA THR A 329 6.73 -5.94 -5.00
C THR A 329 5.21 -6.13 -4.86
N LEU A 330 4.54 -6.55 -5.93
CA LEU A 330 3.10 -6.79 -5.97
C LEU A 330 2.73 -8.23 -5.60
N LEU A 331 3.65 -9.16 -5.87
CA LEU A 331 3.46 -10.58 -5.58
C LEU A 331 4.80 -11.23 -5.30
N THR A 332 4.85 -12.10 -4.29
CA THR A 332 5.96 -13.04 -4.09
C THR A 332 5.42 -14.47 -4.16
N ARG A 333 6.06 -15.33 -4.95
CA ARG A 333 5.73 -16.75 -5.07
C ARG A 333 6.99 -17.61 -4.91
N THR A 334 6.89 -18.63 -4.08
CA THR A 334 7.95 -19.65 -3.96
C THR A 334 7.56 -20.87 -4.78
N LEU A 335 8.36 -21.19 -5.79
CA LEU A 335 8.26 -22.41 -6.58
C LEU A 335 9.23 -23.46 -6.04
N ARG A 336 8.82 -24.72 -6.06
CA ARG A 336 9.69 -25.85 -5.74
C ARG A 336 10.08 -26.57 -7.03
N VAL A 337 11.35 -26.51 -7.38
CA VAL A 337 11.94 -27.19 -8.54
C VAL A 337 12.46 -28.54 -8.11
N LEU A 338 12.13 -29.58 -8.86
CA LEU A 338 12.66 -30.94 -8.70
C LEU A 338 13.67 -31.21 -9.82
N VAL A 339 14.92 -31.43 -9.46
CA VAL A 339 15.89 -32.09 -10.34
C VAL A 339 15.86 -33.59 -9.96
N PRO A 340 15.27 -34.45 -10.81
CA PRO A 340 15.11 -35.85 -10.49
C PRO A 340 16.47 -36.54 -10.38
N ARG A 341 16.53 -37.61 -9.59
CA ARG A 341 17.71 -38.47 -9.54
C ARG A 341 18.07 -38.96 -10.94
N GLY A 342 19.35 -38.88 -11.28
CA GLY A 342 19.87 -39.45 -12.51
C GLY A 342 20.67 -40.72 -12.25
N ARG A 343 20.89 -41.49 -13.31
CA ARG A 343 21.77 -42.64 -13.26
C ARG A 343 23.21 -42.11 -13.28
N LEU A 344 23.88 -42.10 -12.14
CA LEU A 344 25.32 -41.87 -12.10
C LEU A 344 25.97 -43.03 -12.86
N GLU A 345 26.48 -42.78 -14.07
CA GLU A 345 27.33 -43.75 -14.75
C GLU A 345 28.57 -43.94 -13.89
N ARG A 346 28.62 -45.06 -13.15
CA ARG A 346 29.83 -45.47 -12.46
C ARG A 346 30.91 -45.64 -13.51
N ASP A 347 31.96 -44.84 -13.39
CA ASP A 347 33.19 -44.85 -14.17
C ASP A 347 33.38 -46.08 -15.06
N ALA A 348 33.45 -45.80 -16.36
CA ALA A 348 34.05 -46.65 -17.38
C ALA A 348 35.50 -46.97 -16.98
N GLY A 349 35.66 -48.04 -16.21
CA GLY A 349 36.92 -48.49 -15.66
C GLY A 349 36.99 -50.01 -15.59
N ALA A 350 36.71 -50.69 -16.70
CA ALA A 350 37.38 -51.92 -17.14
C ALA A 350 36.62 -52.62 -18.29
N ALA A 351 37.30 -52.73 -19.43
CA ALA A 351 37.26 -53.78 -20.46
C ALA A 351 36.89 -53.29 -21.87
N ALA A 352 37.93 -53.17 -22.70
CA ALA A 352 37.84 -53.27 -24.15
C ALA A 352 37.28 -54.66 -24.53
N ASP A 353 36.33 -54.76 -25.48
CA ASP A 353 36.61 -54.93 -26.92
C ASP A 353 35.32 -55.26 -27.71
N ALA A 354 35.28 -54.77 -28.95
CA ALA A 354 34.46 -55.18 -30.11
C ALA A 354 32.92 -55.00 -30.14
N GLY A 355 32.47 -54.23 -31.15
CA GLY A 355 31.25 -54.56 -31.93
C GLY A 355 30.28 -53.40 -32.20
N ALA A 356 30.25 -52.93 -33.44
CA ALA A 356 29.41 -51.86 -33.98
C ALA A 356 27.89 -52.02 -33.76
N MET A 357 27.16 -50.91 -33.56
CA MET A 357 25.96 -50.54 -34.34
C MET A 357 25.42 -49.15 -33.98
N GLU A 358 24.88 -48.49 -35.01
CA GLU A 358 24.24 -47.17 -35.10
C GLU A 358 22.96 -46.95 -34.25
N MET A 359 22.50 -45.68 -34.29
CA MET A 359 21.15 -45.14 -34.01
C MET A 359 20.89 -44.67 -32.57
N ASP A 360 20.13 -43.62 -32.26
CA ASP A 360 19.47 -42.49 -32.94
C ASP A 360 18.97 -41.61 -31.76
N ALA A 361 19.07 -40.28 -31.81
CA ALA A 361 18.64 -39.41 -30.72
C ALA A 361 17.64 -38.36 -31.23
N GLY A 362 16.35 -38.67 -31.04
CA GLY A 362 15.23 -37.73 -31.15
C GLY A 362 15.08 -36.83 -29.90
N PRO A 363 14.28 -35.75 -30.01
CA PRO A 363 14.25 -34.66 -29.04
C PRO A 363 13.35 -34.97 -27.84
N ASN A 364 13.78 -34.61 -26.63
CA ASN A 364 12.93 -34.61 -25.44
C ASN A 364 12.41 -33.20 -25.18
N ASP A 365 11.13 -33.01 -25.48
CA ASP A 365 10.28 -31.93 -24.95
C ASP A 365 10.20 -32.05 -23.42
N ALA A 366 10.42 -30.94 -22.71
CA ALA A 366 9.99 -30.77 -21.32
C ALA A 366 8.67 -29.99 -21.34
N GLY A 367 7.61 -30.61 -20.83
CA GLY A 367 6.24 -30.13 -20.93
C GLY A 367 5.97 -28.80 -20.24
N ALA A 368 5.06 -28.04 -20.86
CA ALA A 368 4.43 -26.87 -20.29
C ALA A 368 3.63 -27.24 -19.03
N ALA A 369 3.87 -26.51 -17.93
CA ALA A 369 3.00 -26.50 -16.77
C ALA A 369 2.03 -25.33 -16.91
N ASP A 370 0.80 -25.64 -17.30
CA ASP A 370 -0.34 -24.73 -17.24
C ASP A 370 -0.83 -24.68 -15.78
N ALA A 371 -0.75 -23.50 -15.15
CA ALA A 371 -1.25 -23.28 -13.79
C ALA A 371 -2.43 -22.32 -13.84
N GLY A 372 -3.53 -22.79 -14.40
CA GLY A 372 -4.85 -22.27 -14.09
C GLY A 372 -5.26 -22.74 -12.69
N ALA A 373 -5.49 -21.79 -11.79
CA ALA A 373 -6.17 -22.06 -10.53
C ALA A 373 -7.28 -21.01 -10.35
N ASP A 374 -8.47 -21.38 -10.81
CA ASP A 374 -9.72 -20.94 -10.20
C ASP A 374 -9.75 -21.42 -8.74
N GLY A 375 -10.03 -20.51 -7.82
CA GLY A 375 -10.28 -20.79 -6.41
C GLY A 375 -10.96 -19.59 -5.79
N GLY A 376 -12.24 -19.76 -5.44
CA GLY A 376 -13.15 -18.70 -4.98
C GLY A 376 -12.98 -18.25 -3.53
#